data_AF-A0A6M1SSX4-F1
#
_entry.id   AF-A0A6M1SSX4-F1
#
_cell.length_a   1.000
_cell.length_b   1.000
_cell.length_c   1.000
_cell.angle_alpha   90.00
_cell.angle_beta   90.00
_cell.angle_gamma   90.00
#
_symmetry.space_group_name_H-M   'P 1'
#
loop_
_entity.id
_entity.type
_entity.pdbx_description
1 polymer ?
#
loop_
_entity_poly.entity_id
_entity_poly.type
_entity_poly.pdbx_seq_one_letter_code
_entity_poly.pdbx_strand_id
1 'polypeptide(L)'
;MNFIPADPFLVGVEVTGDYVWGDDIVDQGQFFANLRAGAVVTDSVLVYALGGVGVATDGDDSVGLYQLGGGVEFAVTDAVSVRGEVVGIGSFDDADDDFFEAAKATVGVFYHF
;
A
#
# COMPACT_ATOMS: atom_id res chain seq x y z
N MET A 1 -22.51 20.67 -0.13
CA MET A 1 -22.98 19.50 -0.91
C MET A 1 -22.36 19.55 -2.30
N ASN A 2 -21.25 18.84 -2.51
CA ASN A 2 -20.91 18.33 -3.84
C ASN A 2 -19.98 17.12 -3.65
N PHE A 3 -20.59 15.98 -3.34
CA PHE A 3 -20.05 14.70 -3.79
C PHE A 3 -19.91 14.82 -5.30
N ILE A 4 -18.70 14.62 -5.82
CA ILE A 4 -18.52 14.47 -7.27
C ILE A 4 -19.39 13.26 -7.68
N PRO A 5 -20.41 13.43 -8.54
CA PRO A 5 -21.19 12.32 -9.06
C PRO A 5 -20.41 11.71 -10.23
N ALA A 6 -19.26 11.09 -9.96
CA ALA A 6 -18.48 10.38 -10.97
C ALA A 6 -17.37 9.60 -10.28
N ASP A 7 -17.74 8.50 -9.64
CA ASP A 7 -17.12 7.18 -9.86
C ASP A 7 -17.21 6.32 -8.59
N PRO A 8 -18.04 5.25 -8.58
CA PRO A 8 -18.11 4.33 -7.44
C PRO A 8 -16.82 3.51 -7.26
N PHE A 9 -15.84 3.69 -8.16
CA PHE A 9 -14.58 2.96 -8.21
C PHE A 9 -13.40 3.93 -8.14
N LEU A 10 -12.45 3.63 -7.25
CA LEU A 10 -11.18 4.30 -7.15
C LEU A 10 -10.12 3.40 -7.79
N VAL A 11 -9.48 3.87 -8.85
CA VAL A 11 -8.28 3.23 -9.41
C VAL A 11 -7.12 4.21 -9.31
N GLY A 12 -5.99 3.74 -8.83
CA GLY A 12 -4.79 4.55 -8.73
C GLY A 12 -3.53 3.74 -8.96
N VAL A 13 -2.48 4.44 -9.33
CA VAL A 13 -1.11 3.93 -9.35
C VAL A 13 -0.34 4.69 -8.29
N GLU A 14 0.44 4.00 -7.48
CA GLU A 14 1.30 4.58 -6.46
C GLU A 14 2.71 4.00 -6.64
N VAL A 15 3.72 4.86 -6.58
CA VAL A 15 5.12 4.41 -6.56
C VAL A 15 5.70 4.82 -5.22
N THR A 16 6.33 3.87 -4.55
CA THR A 16 6.89 4.05 -3.21
C THR A 16 8.37 3.69 -3.24
N GLY A 17 9.19 4.52 -2.60
CA GLY A 17 10.59 4.23 -2.32
C GLY A 17 10.78 4.25 -0.82
N ASP A 18 11.04 3.09 -0.23
CA ASP A 18 11.26 2.88 1.19
C ASP A 18 12.73 2.50 1.41
N TYR A 19 13.34 2.95 2.52
CA TYR A 19 14.65 2.46 2.95
C TYR A 19 14.47 1.81 4.32
N VAL A 20 14.79 0.53 4.41
CA VAL A 20 14.58 -0.29 5.60
C VAL A 20 15.93 -0.50 6.28
N TRP A 21 16.00 -0.19 7.58
CA TRP A 21 17.19 -0.35 8.42
C TRP A 21 16.82 -0.97 9.78
N GLY A 22 17.74 -1.66 10.45
CA GLY A 22 17.52 -2.16 11.81
C GLY A 22 18.54 -3.20 12.28
N ASP A 23 18.43 -3.60 13.56
CA ASP A 23 19.44 -4.47 14.22
C ASP A 23 19.42 -5.94 13.76
N ASP A 24 18.36 -6.40 13.08
CA ASP A 24 18.15 -7.80 12.67
C ASP A 24 17.59 -7.90 11.24
N ILE A 25 17.80 -6.87 10.43
CA ILE A 25 17.34 -6.78 9.04
C ILE A 25 18.46 -6.24 8.19
N VAL A 26 18.57 -6.79 6.99
CA VAL A 26 19.53 -6.33 5.99
C VAL A 26 19.10 -4.94 5.51
N ASP A 27 20.01 -3.97 5.60
CA ASP A 27 19.76 -2.60 5.17
C ASP A 27 19.48 -2.58 3.66
N GLN A 28 18.24 -2.31 3.26
CA GLN A 28 17.84 -2.43 1.86
C GLN A 28 16.98 -1.26 1.40
N GLY A 29 17.25 -0.81 0.17
CA GLY A 29 16.36 0.07 -0.56
C GLY A 29 15.25 -0.74 -1.21
N GLN A 30 13.99 -0.38 -0.97
CA GLN A 30 12.83 -1.03 -1.56
C GLN A 30 12.08 -0.05 -2.46
N PHE A 31 11.84 -0.44 -3.70
CA PHE A 31 11.05 0.32 -4.65
C PHE A 31 9.84 -0.48 -5.07
N PHE A 32 8.65 0.10 -4.98
CA PHE A 32 7.40 -0.55 -5.34
C PHE A 32 6.60 0.27 -6.33
N ALA A 33 5.99 -0.42 -7.28
CA ALA A 33 4.93 0.10 -8.11
C ALA A 33 3.63 -0.65 -7.75
N ASN A 34 2.68 0.11 -7.21
CA ASN A 34 1.44 -0.39 -6.65
C ASN A 34 0.26 0.07 -7.50
N LEU A 35 -0.68 -0.84 -7.69
CA LEU A 35 -2.00 -0.56 -8.19
C LEU A 35 -2.97 -0.65 -7.01
N ARG A 36 -3.83 0.37 -6.88
CA ARG A 36 -4.94 0.36 -5.94
C ARG A 36 -6.25 0.35 -6.69
N ALA A 37 -7.16 -0.51 -6.27
CA ALA A 37 -8.51 -0.60 -6.80
C ALA A 37 -9.48 -0.73 -5.62
N GLY A 38 -10.42 0.19 -5.52
CA GLY A 38 -11.38 0.23 -4.42
C GLY A 38 -12.74 0.71 -4.86
N ALA A 39 -13.71 0.57 -3.95
CA ALA A 39 -15.06 1.05 -4.15
C ALA A 39 -15.55 1.76 -2.89
N VAL A 40 -16.36 2.79 -3.11
CA VAL A 40 -17.04 3.50 -2.02
C VAL A 40 -18.19 2.61 -1.54
N VAL A 41 -18.08 2.11 -0.30
CA VAL A 41 -19.06 1.19 0.30
C VAL A 41 -20.23 1.97 0.91
N THR A 42 -19.95 3.16 1.43
CA THR A 42 -20.94 4.06 2.03
C THR A 42 -20.48 5.50 1.84
N ASP A 43 -21.36 6.49 2.00
CA ASP A 43 -21.07 7.93 1.85
C ASP A 43 -19.82 8.42 2.60
N SER A 44 -19.31 7.68 3.58
CA SER A 44 -18.12 8.05 4.35
C SER A 44 -17.03 6.97 4.38
N VAL A 45 -17.17 5.87 3.63
CA VAL A 45 -16.26 4.72 3.69
C VAL A 45 -15.84 4.27 2.29
N LEU A 46 -14.54 4.31 2.05
CA LEU A 46 -13.88 3.73 0.88
C LEU A 46 -13.11 2.49 1.31
N VAL A 47 -13.31 1.37 0.62
CA VAL A 47 -12.51 0.15 0.82
C VAL A 47 -11.75 -0.11 -0.47
N TYR A 48 -10.44 -0.35 -0.35
CA TYR A 48 -9.60 -0.64 -1.50
C TYR A 48 -8.68 -1.82 -1.24
N ALA A 49 -8.43 -2.58 -2.30
CA ALA A 49 -7.34 -3.53 -2.35
C ALA A 49 -6.15 -2.86 -3.06
N LEU A 50 -4.96 -3.28 -2.70
CA LEU A 50 -3.73 -2.87 -3.36
C LEU A 50 -2.87 -4.09 -3.67
N GLY A 51 -2.21 -4.03 -4.81
CA GLY A 51 -1.29 -5.05 -5.27
C GLY A 51 -0.19 -4.40 -6.08
N GLY A 52 1.05 -4.80 -5.83
CA GLY A 52 2.19 -4.22 -6.50
C GLY A 52 3.36 -5.16 -6.58
N VAL A 53 4.29 -4.78 -7.45
CA VAL A 53 5.57 -5.45 -7.60
C VAL A 53 6.67 -4.43 -7.36
N GLY A 54 7.79 -4.92 -6.86
CA GLY A 54 8.90 -4.09 -6.47
C GLY A 54 10.22 -4.81 -6.58
N VAL A 55 11.27 -4.09 -6.22
CA VAL A 55 12.62 -4.60 -6.10
C VAL A 55 13.21 -4.12 -4.79
N ALA A 56 13.85 -5.04 -4.08
CA ALA A 56 14.75 -4.73 -2.99
C ALA A 56 16.18 -4.77 -3.51
N THR A 57 16.99 -3.79 -3.14
CA THR A 57 18.42 -3.78 -3.43
C THR A 57 19.17 -3.63 -2.11
N ASP A 58 20.03 -4.61 -1.82
CA ASP A 58 21.03 -4.56 -0.76
C ASP A 58 22.41 -4.67 -1.42
N GLY A 59 23.21 -3.61 -1.32
CA GLY A 59 24.55 -3.58 -1.92
C GLY A 59 24.58 -3.97 -3.40
N ASP A 60 25.13 -5.15 -3.68
CA ASP A 60 25.31 -5.74 -5.01
C ASP A 60 24.18 -6.72 -5.41
N ASP A 61 23.27 -7.06 -4.48
CA ASP A 61 22.20 -8.03 -4.66
C ASP A 61 20.83 -7.35 -4.86
N SER A 62 19.98 -7.96 -5.69
CA SER A 62 18.65 -7.43 -6.04
C SER A 62 17.62 -8.55 -6.02
N VAL A 63 16.60 -8.40 -5.18
CA VAL A 63 15.51 -9.37 -5.04
C VAL A 63 14.20 -8.76 -5.52
N GLY A 64 13.46 -9.50 -6.34
CA GLY A 64 12.10 -9.10 -6.73
C GLY A 64 11.15 -9.25 -5.55
N LEU A 65 10.34 -8.22 -5.29
CA LEU A 65 9.31 -8.23 -4.25
C LEU A 65 7.92 -8.12 -4.86
N TYR A 66 6.92 -8.61 -4.15
CA TYR A 66 5.52 -8.28 -4.37
C TYR A 66 4.88 -7.83 -3.08
N GLN A 67 3.85 -7.00 -3.19
CA GLN A 67 3.01 -6.64 -2.05
C GLN A 67 1.55 -6.78 -2.41
N LEU A 68 0.78 -7.30 -1.46
CA LEU A 68 -0.66 -7.44 -1.58
C LEU A 68 -1.30 -7.03 -0.26
N GLY A 69 -2.35 -6.24 -0.34
CA GLY A 69 -3.01 -5.76 0.85
C GLY A 69 -4.29 -5.03 0.54
N GLY A 70 -4.73 -4.30 1.52
CA GLY A 70 -5.92 -3.47 1.39
C GLY A 70 -5.95 -2.42 2.47
N GLY A 71 -6.75 -1.41 2.22
CA GLY A 71 -6.99 -0.34 3.16
C GLY A 71 -8.44 0.09 3.17
N VAL A 72 -8.75 0.80 4.23
CA VAL A 72 -10.03 1.43 4.46
C VAL A 72 -9.78 2.90 4.73
N GLU A 73 -10.54 3.75 4.07
CA GLU A 73 -10.51 5.18 4.28
C GLU A 73 -11.87 5.66 4.76
N PHE A 74 -11.87 6.37 5.88
CA PHE A 74 -13.04 6.93 6.53
C PHE A 74 -13.00 8.45 6.46
N ALA A 75 -14.04 9.06 5.89
CA ALA A 75 -14.24 10.50 5.97
C ALA A 75 -14.72 10.86 7.38
N VAL A 76 -13.87 11.55 8.16
CA VAL A 76 -14.19 11.99 9.53
C VAL A 76 -14.95 13.31 9.50
N THR A 77 -14.57 14.19 8.58
CA THR A 77 -15.18 15.50 8.34
C THR A 77 -15.23 15.74 6.83
N ASP A 78 -16.03 16.69 6.35
CA ASP A 78 -16.09 17.10 4.93
C ASP A 78 -14.72 17.38 4.29
N ALA A 79 -13.71 17.77 5.08
CA ALA A 79 -12.37 18.10 4.62
C ALA A 79 -11.27 17.11 5.08
N VAL A 80 -11.59 16.10 5.91
CA VAL A 80 -10.58 15.23 6.53
C VAL A 80 -10.99 13.77 6.41
N SER A 81 -10.10 12.94 5.86
CA SER A 81 -10.23 11.49 5.89
C SER A 81 -9.04 10.82 6.59
N VAL A 82 -9.29 9.66 7.17
CA VAL A 82 -8.30 8.82 7.84
C VAL A 82 -8.24 7.50 7.11
N ARG A 83 -7.04 7.08 6.75
CA ARG A 83 -6.76 5.84 6.03
C ARG A 83 -5.99 4.88 6.92
N GLY A 84 -6.48 3.66 7.05
CA GLY A 84 -5.73 2.54 7.59
C GLY A 84 -5.45 1.55 6.47
N GLU A 85 -4.20 1.14 6.31
CA GLU A 85 -3.76 0.22 5.26
C GLU A 85 -2.89 -0.87 5.87
N VAL A 86 -3.09 -2.10 5.43
CA VAL A 86 -2.24 -3.24 5.80
C VAL A 86 -1.85 -3.99 4.54
N VAL A 87 -0.55 -4.25 4.40
CA VAL A 87 0.03 -4.94 3.26
C VAL A 87 0.92 -6.07 3.74
N GLY A 88 0.76 -7.25 3.14
CA GLY A 88 1.76 -8.30 3.20
C GLY A 88 2.76 -8.09 2.07
N ILE A 89 4.04 -8.31 2.36
CA ILE A 89 5.15 -8.22 1.42
C ILE A 89 5.76 -9.61 1.33
N GLY A 90 5.97 -10.07 0.10
CA GLY A 90 6.73 -11.27 -0.19
C GLY A 90 7.78 -11.04 -1.27
N SER A 91 8.61 -12.05 -1.49
CA SER A 91 9.77 -12.06 -2.36
C SER A 91 9.68 -13.18 -3.37
N PHE A 92 10.39 -13.02 -4.50
CA PHE A 92 10.44 -14.02 -5.57
C PHE A 92 11.71 -14.87 -5.52
N ASP A 93 12.49 -14.82 -4.43
CA ASP A 93 13.84 -15.40 -4.35
C ASP A 93 13.82 -16.92 -4.10
N ASP A 94 12.83 -17.43 -3.37
CA ASP A 94 12.80 -18.86 -3.01
C ASP A 94 11.40 -19.50 -3.13
N ALA A 95 11.38 -20.77 -3.56
CA ALA A 95 10.15 -21.51 -3.88
C ALA A 95 9.50 -22.20 -2.67
N ASP A 96 10.21 -22.27 -1.54
CA ASP A 96 9.78 -22.89 -0.29
C ASP A 96 9.46 -21.87 0.82
N ASP A 97 9.48 -20.57 0.50
CA ASP A 97 9.18 -19.50 1.44
C ASP A 97 7.67 -19.32 1.68
N ASP A 98 7.35 -18.72 2.83
CA ASP A 98 5.99 -18.30 3.15
C ASP A 98 5.47 -17.31 2.08
N PHE A 99 4.15 -17.26 1.84
CA PHE A 99 3.58 -16.33 0.85
C PHE A 99 3.73 -14.85 1.25
N PHE A 100 3.93 -14.57 2.54
CA PHE A 100 4.23 -13.24 3.04
C PHE A 100 5.32 -13.36 4.10
N GLU A 101 6.47 -12.78 3.82
CA GLU A 101 7.63 -12.79 4.72
C GLU A 101 7.64 -11.54 5.62
N ALA A 102 6.90 -10.50 5.25
CA ALA A 102 6.71 -9.31 6.08
C ALA A 102 5.29 -8.74 5.98
N ALA A 103 4.91 -7.94 6.97
CA ALA A 103 3.69 -7.16 6.96
C ALA A 103 3.97 -5.70 7.34
N LYS A 104 3.40 -4.76 6.58
CA LYS A 104 3.47 -3.32 6.85
C LYS A 104 2.07 -2.78 7.10
N ALA A 105 1.92 -2.00 8.16
CA ALA A 105 0.70 -1.27 8.47
C ALA A 105 0.96 0.23 8.39
N THR A 106 0.12 0.94 7.63
CA THR A 106 0.23 2.38 7.40
C THR A 106 -1.04 3.07 7.87
N VAL A 107 -0.89 4.15 8.63
CA VAL A 107 -2.00 5.04 8.99
C VAL A 107 -1.71 6.43 8.42
N GLY A 108 -2.66 6.95 7.63
CA GLY A 108 -2.55 8.24 6.98
C GLY A 108 -3.74 9.14 7.28
N VAL A 109 -3.53 10.45 7.24
CA VAL A 109 -4.59 11.46 7.33
C VAL A 109 -4.50 12.32 6.08
N PHE A 110 -5.62 12.46 5.37
CA PHE A 110 -5.71 13.24 4.15
C PHE A 110 -6.61 14.45 4.38
N TYR A 111 -6.18 15.59 3.83
CA TYR A 111 -6.96 16.81 3.82
C TYR A 111 -7.44 17.09 2.40
N HIS A 112 -8.75 17.28 2.23
CA HIS A 112 -9.38 17.63 0.97
C HIS A 112 -9.74 19.13 0.96
N PHE A 113 -9.41 19.83 -0.13
CA PHE A 113 -9.60 21.29 -0.31
C PHE A 113 -10.71 21.61 -1.33
#